data_AF-A0A7K0U6P6-F1
#
_entry.id   AF-A0A7K0U6P6-F1
#
_cell.length_a   1.000
_cell.length_b   1.000
_cell.length_c   1.000
_cell.angle_alpha   90.00
_cell.angle_beta   90.00
_cell.angle_gamma   90.00
#
_symmetry.space_group_name_H-M   'P 1'
#
loop_
_entity.id
_entity.type
_entity.pdbx_description
1 polymer ?
#
loop_
_entity_poly.entity_id
_entity_poly.type
_entity_poly.pdbx_seq_one_letter_code
_entity_poly.pdbx_strand_id
1 'polypeptide(L)'
;MSSLPAFLEARRSIRSYLPESVPRDLIDTWIEAACIAPAPHHSRPWRFVAIDSDTSKEDLANGMGERWRRDLTADGVDAALIDSLIEKSHRTIIGAP
;
A
#
# COMPACT_ATOMS: atom_id res chain seq x y z
N MET A 1 -12.26 -15.57 -29.51
CA MET A 1 -12.37 -14.79 -28.26
C MET A 1 -11.02 -14.15 -28.03
N SER A 2 -10.94 -12.83 -27.92
CA SER A 2 -9.68 -12.13 -27.61
C SER A 2 -9.19 -12.62 -26.24
N SER A 3 -8.01 -13.24 -26.19
CA SER A 3 -7.38 -13.60 -24.92
C SER A 3 -7.01 -12.33 -24.16
N LEU A 4 -7.16 -12.36 -22.84
CA LEU A 4 -6.68 -11.27 -21.99
C LEU A 4 -5.15 -11.16 -22.15
N PRO A 5 -4.56 -9.96 -22.24
CA PRO A 5 -3.11 -9.81 -22.25
C PRO A 5 -2.46 -10.57 -21.08
N ALA A 6 -1.43 -11.36 -21.36
CA ALA A 6 -0.80 -12.25 -20.39
C ALA A 6 -0.35 -11.55 -19.09
N PHE A 7 0.07 -10.27 -19.17
CA PHE A 7 0.48 -9.52 -17.99
C PHE A 7 -0.67 -9.26 -17.00
N LEU A 8 -1.92 -9.15 -17.48
CA LEU A 8 -3.09 -9.00 -16.62
C LEU A 8 -3.37 -10.31 -15.87
N GLU A 9 -3.23 -11.44 -16.54
CA GLU A 9 -3.37 -12.78 -15.92
C GLU A 9 -2.20 -13.08 -14.97
N ALA A 10 -1.03 -12.51 -15.22
CA ALA A 10 0.16 -12.67 -14.40
C ALA A 10 0.15 -11.81 -13.11
N ARG A 11 -0.79 -10.86 -12.95
CA ARG A 11 -0.85 -9.99 -11.75
C ARG A 11 -1.00 -10.82 -10.47
N ARG A 12 -0.17 -10.53 -9.46
CA ARG A 12 -0.24 -11.14 -8.11
C ARG A 12 -0.22 -10.06 -7.03
N SER A 13 -0.72 -10.39 -5.85
CA SER A 13 -0.54 -9.57 -4.66
C SER A 13 0.78 -9.95 -3.99
N ILE A 14 1.84 -9.22 -4.32
CA ILE A 14 3.21 -9.41 -3.80
C ILE A 14 3.28 -8.91 -2.36
N ARG A 15 4.03 -9.61 -1.49
CA ARG A 15 4.15 -9.30 -0.04
C ARG A 15 5.59 -9.23 0.47
N SER A 16 6.56 -9.36 -0.42
CA SER A 16 7.99 -9.25 -0.12
C SER A 16 8.64 -8.55 -1.30
N TYR A 17 9.40 -7.51 -1.01
CA TYR A 17 10.07 -6.67 -2.00
C TYR A 17 11.57 -6.72 -1.77
N LEU A 18 12.32 -6.46 -2.82
CA LEU A 18 13.75 -6.19 -2.68
C LEU A 18 13.94 -4.76 -2.12
N PRO A 19 15.10 -4.45 -1.51
CA PRO A 19 15.34 -3.15 -0.91
C PRO A 19 15.63 -2.04 -1.94
N GLU A 20 15.70 -2.36 -3.24
CA GLU A 20 15.99 -1.34 -4.26
C GLU A 20 14.78 -0.42 -4.49
N SER A 21 15.04 0.88 -4.42
CA SER A 21 14.03 1.89 -4.67
C SER A 21 13.53 1.85 -6.11
N VAL A 22 12.25 2.14 -6.29
CA VAL A 22 11.64 2.25 -7.61
C VAL A 22 11.90 3.66 -8.18
N PRO A 23 12.43 3.79 -9.41
CA PRO A 23 12.60 5.08 -10.06
C PRO A 23 11.31 5.89 -10.11
N ARG A 24 11.39 7.19 -9.80
CA ARG A 24 10.21 8.06 -9.65
C ARG A 24 9.44 8.24 -10.96
N ASP A 25 10.15 8.37 -12.07
CA ASP A 25 9.59 8.47 -13.42
C ASP A 25 8.73 7.26 -13.80
N LEU A 26 9.13 6.07 -13.33
CA LEU A 26 8.36 4.84 -13.53
C LEU A 26 7.05 4.85 -12.73
N ILE A 27 7.08 5.35 -11.48
CA ILE A 27 5.87 5.53 -10.65
C ILE A 27 4.91 6.52 -11.31
N ASP A 28 5.43 7.65 -11.80
CA ASP A 28 4.63 8.68 -12.46
C ASP A 28 3.96 8.11 -13.74
N THR A 29 4.69 7.31 -14.52
CA THR A 29 4.16 6.59 -15.71
C THR A 29 3.01 5.63 -15.33
N TRP A 30 3.14 4.90 -14.23
CA TRP A 30 2.09 3.98 -13.76
C TRP A 30 0.85 4.72 -13.26
N ILE A 31 1.02 5.86 -12.58
CA ILE A 31 -0.09 6.70 -12.14
C ILE A 31 -0.83 7.29 -13.35
N GLU A 32 -0.10 7.74 -14.38
CA GLU A 32 -0.71 8.21 -15.63
C GLU A 32 -1.54 7.10 -16.29
N ALA A 33 -0.99 5.89 -16.39
CA ALA A 33 -1.71 4.73 -16.90
C ALA A 33 -2.97 4.41 -16.07
N ALA A 34 -2.89 4.49 -14.74
CA ALA A 34 -4.05 4.29 -13.86
C ALA A 34 -5.14 5.35 -14.09
N CYS A 35 -4.77 6.58 -14.44
CA CYS A 35 -5.71 7.67 -14.73
C CYS A 35 -6.51 7.49 -16.03
N ILE A 36 -6.15 6.52 -16.88
CA ILE A 36 -6.93 6.13 -18.07
C ILE A 36 -8.23 5.39 -17.67
N ALA A 37 -8.34 4.93 -16.42
CA ALA A 37 -9.56 4.31 -15.91
C ALA A 37 -10.79 5.23 -16.09
N PRO A 38 -11.96 4.67 -16.43
CA PRO A 38 -13.15 5.46 -16.68
C PRO A 38 -13.60 6.20 -15.41
N ALA A 39 -13.99 7.48 -15.58
CA ALA A 39 -14.52 8.32 -14.51
C ALA A 39 -15.86 8.94 -14.92
N PRO A 40 -16.81 9.09 -13.98
CA PRO A 40 -18.13 9.65 -14.28
C PRO A 40 -18.04 11.16 -14.56
N HIS A 41 -18.91 11.67 -15.43
CA HIS A 41 -19.25 13.09 -15.58
C HIS A 41 -18.07 14.09 -15.47
N HIS A 42 -17.05 13.94 -16.32
CA HIS A 42 -15.85 14.80 -16.35
C HIS A 42 -15.09 14.91 -15.00
N SER A 43 -15.28 13.95 -14.10
CA SER A 43 -14.60 13.93 -12.80
C SER A 43 -13.24 13.23 -12.88
N ARG A 44 -12.43 13.45 -11.84
CA ARG A 44 -11.18 12.75 -11.56
C ARG A 44 -11.19 12.35 -10.08
N PRO A 45 -11.87 11.26 -9.72
CA PRO A 45 -12.15 10.93 -8.31
C PRO A 45 -10.92 10.41 -7.57
N TRP A 46 -9.87 10.03 -8.29
CA TRP A 46 -8.63 9.50 -7.72
C TRP A 46 -7.65 10.61 -7.33
N ARG A 47 -6.96 10.39 -6.22
CA ARG A 47 -5.71 11.07 -5.85
C ARG A 47 -4.70 9.98 -5.51
N PHE A 48 -3.48 10.15 -5.98
CA PHE A 48 -2.37 9.26 -5.67
C PHE A 48 -1.37 10.03 -4.83
N VAL A 49 -0.90 9.41 -3.75
CA VAL A 49 0.12 9.97 -2.85
C VAL A 49 1.25 8.96 -2.79
N ALA A 50 2.44 9.37 -3.23
CA ALA A 50 3.65 8.59 -3.06
C ALA A 50 4.23 8.88 -1.67
N ILE A 51 4.53 7.81 -0.92
CA ILE A 51 5.14 7.88 0.40
C ILE A 51 6.53 7.26 0.27
N ASP A 52 7.53 8.11 0.07
CA ASP A 52 8.91 7.71 -0.26
C ASP A 52 9.91 8.04 0.85
N SER A 53 9.69 9.09 1.63
CA SER A 53 10.57 9.42 2.76
C SER A 53 10.40 8.47 3.95
N ASP A 54 11.51 8.14 4.60
CA ASP A 54 11.53 7.31 5.82
C ASP A 54 10.61 7.89 6.90
N THR A 55 10.65 9.21 7.11
CA THR A 55 9.79 9.89 8.08
C THR A 55 8.31 9.72 7.75
N SER A 56 7.91 9.85 6.47
CA SER A 56 6.51 9.65 6.09
C SER A 56 6.06 8.18 6.20
N LYS A 57 6.96 7.22 5.96
CA LYS A 57 6.68 5.79 6.17
C LYS A 57 6.49 5.48 7.66
N GLU A 58 7.35 6.04 8.51
CA GLU A 58 7.25 5.95 9.97
C GLU A 58 5.94 6.58 10.49
N ASP A 59 5.62 7.80 10.08
CA ASP A 59 4.39 8.48 10.50
C ASP A 59 3.14 7.67 10.11
N LEU A 60 3.12 7.11 8.89
CA LEU A 60 2.04 6.25 8.44
C LEU A 60 1.94 4.97 9.28
N ALA A 61 3.06 4.27 9.48
CA ALA A 61 3.10 3.01 10.20
C ALA A 61 2.63 3.17 11.65
N ASN A 62 3.09 4.23 12.32
CA ASN A 62 2.70 4.56 13.69
C ASN A 62 1.22 4.95 13.78
N GLY A 63 0.75 5.89 12.93
CA GLY A 63 -0.64 6.34 12.97
C GLY A 63 -1.64 5.23 12.70
N MET A 64 -1.34 4.35 11.73
CA MET A 64 -2.17 3.17 11.46
C MET A 64 -2.09 2.14 12.58
N GLY A 65 -0.89 1.85 13.08
CA GLY A 65 -0.65 0.87 14.15
C GLY A 65 -1.36 1.24 15.46
N GLU A 66 -1.32 2.51 15.86
CA GLU A 66 -2.03 3.01 17.04
C GLU A 66 -3.55 2.85 16.92
N ARG A 67 -4.11 3.20 15.75
CA ARG A 67 -5.54 3.04 15.53
C ARG A 67 -5.94 1.58 15.56
N TRP A 68 -5.18 0.73 14.88
CA TRP A 68 -5.47 -0.70 14.82
C TRP A 68 -5.35 -1.37 16.20
N ARG A 69 -4.38 -0.96 17.03
CA ARG A 69 -4.26 -1.40 18.43
C ARG A 69 -5.56 -1.14 19.20
N ARG A 70 -6.10 0.08 19.10
CA ARG A 70 -7.34 0.46 19.79
C ARG A 70 -8.51 -0.40 19.34
N ASP A 71 -8.65 -0.59 18.03
CA ASP A 71 -9.75 -1.37 17.46
C ASP A 71 -9.65 -2.86 17.89
N LEU A 72 -8.47 -3.48 17.80
CA LEU A 72 -8.26 -4.88 18.23
C LEU A 72 -8.46 -5.08 19.74
N THR A 73 -8.07 -4.09 20.54
CA THR A 73 -8.30 -4.12 21.99
C THR A 73 -9.79 -4.05 22.30
N ALA A 74 -10.54 -3.21 21.58
CA ALA A 74 -11.99 -3.11 21.73
C ALA A 74 -12.70 -4.41 21.31
N ASP A 75 -12.13 -5.14 20.34
CA ASP A 75 -12.60 -6.46 19.91
C ASP A 75 -12.18 -7.60 20.87
N GLY A 76 -11.43 -7.29 21.94
CA GLY A 76 -11.01 -8.27 22.95
C GLY A 76 -9.91 -9.22 22.51
N VAL A 77 -9.11 -8.83 21.51
CA VAL A 77 -7.98 -9.64 21.02
C VAL A 77 -6.85 -9.67 22.06
N ASP A 78 -6.16 -10.81 22.15
CA ASP A 78 -5.01 -10.99 23.05
C ASP A 78 -3.89 -9.97 22.78
N ALA A 79 -3.33 -9.39 23.85
CA ALA A 79 -2.34 -8.32 23.76
C ALA A 79 -1.06 -8.74 23.04
N ALA A 80 -0.57 -9.96 23.27
CA ALA A 80 0.65 -10.44 22.61
C ALA A 80 0.43 -10.65 21.11
N LEU A 81 -0.78 -11.09 20.71
CA LEU A 81 -1.16 -11.16 19.31
C LEU A 81 -1.27 -9.76 18.68
N ILE A 82 -1.86 -8.79 19.38
CA ILE A 82 -1.94 -7.39 18.91
C ILE A 82 -0.55 -6.83 18.62
N ASP A 83 0.39 -6.99 19.57
CA ASP A 83 1.75 -6.49 19.42
C ASP A 83 2.47 -7.14 18.23
N SER A 84 2.32 -8.46 18.07
CA SER A 84 2.88 -9.20 16.92
C SER A 84 2.32 -8.72 15.58
N LEU A 85 1.01 -8.46 15.49
CA LEU A 85 0.36 -7.97 14.27
C LEU A 85 0.84 -6.56 13.90
N ILE A 86 0.91 -5.67 14.89
CA ILE A 86 1.33 -4.29 14.69
C ILE A 86 2.81 -4.24 14.30
N GLU A 87 3.68 -4.97 14.98
CA GLU A 87 5.11 -5.05 14.65
C GLU A 87 5.31 -5.54 13.22
N LYS A 88 4.61 -6.61 12.83
CA LYS A 88 4.67 -7.12 11.46
C LYS A 88 4.23 -6.08 10.43
N SER A 89 3.13 -5.37 10.70
CA SER A 89 2.62 -4.32 9.81
C SER A 89 3.58 -3.14 9.72
N HIS A 90 4.12 -2.69 10.85
CA HIS A 90 5.08 -1.60 10.94
C HIS A 90 6.30 -1.90 10.08
N ARG A 91 6.93 -3.07 10.30
CA ARG A 91 8.08 -3.53 9.52
C ARG A 91 7.80 -3.62 8.02
N THR A 92 6.59 -4.03 7.63
CA THR A 92 6.21 -4.08 6.21
C THR A 92 6.13 -2.69 5.58
N ILE A 93 5.59 -1.69 6.29
CA ILE A 93 5.45 -0.33 5.77
C ILE A 93 6.82 0.36 5.68
N ILE A 94 7.62 0.33 6.74
CA ILE A 94 8.93 1.01 6.77
C ILE A 94 9.96 0.32 5.87
N GLY A 95 9.84 -1.00 5.70
CA GLY A 95 10.74 -1.80 4.85
C GLY A 95 10.33 -1.84 3.38
N ALA A 96 9.27 -1.12 2.98
CA ALA A 96 8.94 -0.97 1.57
C ALA A 96 10.03 -0.14 0.86
N PRO A 97 10.42 -0.49 -0.37
CA PRO A 97 11.41 0.26 -1.14
C PRO A 97 10.97 1.69 -1.52
#